data_AF-A0AAW6BSA0-F1
#
_entry.id   AF-A0AAW6BSA0-F1
#
_cell.length_a   1.000
_cell.length_b   1.000
_cell.length_c   1.000
_cell.angle_alpha   90.00
_cell.angle_beta   90.00
_cell.angle_gamma   90.00
#
_symmetry.space_group_name_H-M   'P 1'
#
loop_
_entity.id
_entity.type
_entity.pdbx_description
1 polymer ?
#
loop_
_entity_poly.entity_id
_entity_poly.type
_entity_poly.pdbx_seq_one_letter_code
_entity_poly.pdbx_strand_id
1 'polypeptide(L)' 'MTMTSVTVRVDDATKKQATDIVEDLGLDLSSVTRAFYRQIVRENRIPLSLSRQPIPAETLDALDEVREKAETWR' A
#
# COMPACT_ATOMS: atom_id res chain seq x y z
N MET A 1 -12.65 -23.79 8.31
CA MET A 1 -12.65 -22.49 7.60
C MET A 1 -12.98 -22.77 6.15
N THR A 2 -13.95 -22.07 5.57
CA THR A 2 -14.28 -22.22 4.14
C THR A 2 -13.30 -21.38 3.32
N MET A 3 -12.75 -21.94 2.26
CA MET A 3 -11.90 -21.22 1.31
C MET A 3 -12.79 -20.67 0.19
N THR A 4 -12.63 -19.39 -0.13
CA THR A 4 -13.36 -18.72 -1.21
C THR A 4 -12.38 -18.29 -2.30
N SER A 5 -12.77 -18.46 -3.56
CA SER A 5 -11.99 -17.99 -4.71
C SER A 5 -12.33 -16.55 -5.08
N VAL A 6 -11.32 -15.82 -5.55
CA VAL A 6 -11.48 -14.47 -6.11
C VAL A 6 -10.84 -14.46 -7.49
N THR A 7 -11.58 -14.01 -8.50
CA THR A 7 -11.08 -13.87 -9.88
C THR A 7 -10.88 -12.40 -10.20
N VAL A 8 -9.65 -11.99 -10.48
CA VAL A 8 -9.30 -10.62 -10.88
C VAL A 8 -8.81 -10.64 -12.32
N ARG A 9 -9.38 -9.77 -13.16
CA ARG A 9 -8.92 -9.57 -14.54
C ARG A 9 -7.90 -8.44 -14.59
N VAL A 10 -6.81 -8.67 -15.30
CA VAL A 10 -5.69 -7.74 -15.50
C VAL A 10 -5.15 -7.97 -16.91
N ASP A 11 -4.58 -6.95 -17.54
CA ASP A 11 -3.93 -7.12 -18.84
C ASP A 11 -2.64 -7.93 -18.72
N ASP A 12 -2.23 -8.55 -19.83
CA ASP A 12 -1.09 -9.46 -19.85
C ASP A 12 0.24 -8.77 -19.51
N ALA A 13 0.41 -7.50 -19.90
CA ALA A 13 1.64 -6.76 -19.63
C ALA A 13 1.80 -6.48 -18.14
N THR A 14 0.75 -5.98 -17.48
CA THR A 14 0.72 -5.74 -16.04
C THR A 14 0.93 -7.05 -15.27
N LYS A 15 0.27 -8.14 -15.68
CA LYS A 15 0.43 -9.45 -15.04
C LYS A 15 1.88 -9.92 -15.11
N LYS A 16 2.51 -9.83 -16.29
CA LYS A 16 3.90 -10.25 -16.49
C LYS A 16 4.86 -9.45 -15.61
N GLN A 17 4.75 -8.11 -15.62
CA GLN A 17 5.61 -7.25 -14.80
C GLN A 17 5.45 -7.54 -13.30
N ALA A 18 4.21 -7.74 -12.84
CA ALA A 18 3.96 -8.09 -11.45
C ALA A 18 4.55 -9.47 -11.09
N THR A 19 4.44 -10.46 -11.98
CA THR A 19 5.05 -11.78 -11.80
C THR A 19 6.57 -11.68 -11.65
N ASP A 20 7.25 -10.98 -12.57
CA ASP A 20 8.71 -10.85 -12.55
C ASP A 20 9.18 -10.26 -11.19
N ILE A 21 8.52 -9.20 -10.71
CA ILE A 21 8.85 -8.55 -9.43
C ILE A 21 8.66 -9.48 -8.23
N VAL A 22 7.56 -10.24 -8.17
CA VAL A 22 7.30 -11.10 -7.00
C VAL A 22 8.21 -12.33 -6.99
N GLU A 23 8.54 -12.86 -8.17
CA GLU A 23 9.47 -14.00 -8.31
C GLU A 23 10.90 -13.62 -7.92
N ASP A 24 11.36 -12.41 -8.26
CA ASP A 24 12.65 -11.87 -7.81
C ASP A 24 12.75 -11.79 -6.27
N LEU A 25 11.62 -11.67 -5.58
CA LEU A 25 11.51 -11.68 -4.12
C LEU A 25 11.30 -13.08 -3.52
N GLY A 26 11.26 -14.13 -4.36
CA GLY A 26 10.99 -15.51 -3.93
C GLY A 26 9.53 -15.75 -3.53
N LEU A 27 8.59 -14.98 -4.08
CA LEU A 27 7.15 -15.04 -3.78
C LEU A 27 6.34 -15.34 -5.04
N ASP A 28 5.09 -15.74 -4.84
CA ASP A 28 4.09 -15.85 -5.91
C ASP A 28 2.96 -14.82 -5.75
N LEU A 29 2.28 -14.49 -6.85
CA LEU A 29 1.18 -13.53 -6.86
C LEU A 29 0.07 -13.87 -5.86
N SER A 30 -0.21 -15.16 -5.63
CA SER A 30 -1.24 -15.56 -4.66
C SER A 30 -0.79 -15.31 -3.23
N SER A 31 0.48 -15.54 -2.91
CA SER A 31 1.04 -15.25 -1.58
C SER A 31 1.03 -13.75 -1.28
N VAL A 32 1.42 -12.92 -2.25
CA VAL A 32 1.34 -11.45 -2.12
C VAL A 32 -0.11 -10.98 -1.98
N THR A 33 -1.03 -11.53 -2.78
CA THR A 33 -2.47 -11.20 -2.69
C THR A 33 -3.06 -11.57 -1.33
N ARG A 34 -2.70 -12.74 -0.78
CA ARG A 34 -3.12 -13.14 0.57
C ARG A 34 -2.54 -12.22 1.64
N ALA A 35 -1.27 -11.81 1.50
CA ALA A 35 -0.64 -10.87 2.41
C ALA A 35 -1.34 -9.50 2.38
N PHE A 36 -1.71 -9.01 1.19
CA PHE A 36 -2.48 -7.80 1.01
C PHE A 36 -3.82 -7.84 1.75
N TYR A 37 -4.60 -8.92 1.61
CA TYR A 37 -5.85 -9.07 2.36
C TYR A 37 -5.64 -9.08 3.87
N ARG A 38 -4.61 -9.80 4.36
CA ARG A 38 -4.29 -9.81 5.80
C ARG A 38 -3.86 -8.43 6.29
N GLN A 39 -3.15 -7.66 5.46
CA GLN A 39 -2.76 -6.30 5.80
C GLN A 39 -3.96 -5.37 5.90
N ILE A 40 -4.92 -5.47 4.98
CA ILE A 40 -6.19 -4.70 5.07
C ILE A 40 -6.88 -4.96 6.39
N VAL A 41 -7.03 -6.23 6.76
CA VAL A 41 -7.70 -6.63 8.02
C VAL A 41 -6.90 -6.16 9.23
N ARG A 42 -5.57 -6.29 9.21
CA ARG A 42 -4.70 -5.91 10.32
C ARG A 42 -4.69 -4.40 10.57
N GLU A 43 -4.70 -3.60 9.50
CA GLU A 43 -4.54 -2.14 9.59
C GLU A 43 -5.87 -1.39 9.47
N ASN A 44 -6.98 -2.09 9.24
CA ASN A 44 -8.32 -1.54 9.01
C ASN A 44 -8.33 -0.40 7.96
N ARG A 45 -7.51 -0.55 6.92
CA ARG A 45 -7.37 0.41 5.81
C ARG A 45 -6.92 -0.31 4.54
N ILE A 46 -7.06 0.34 3.39
CA ILE A 46 -6.48 -0.16 2.13
C ILE A 46 -4.99 0.24 2.09
N PRO A 47 -4.03 -0.70 2.09
CA PRO A 47 -2.60 -0.39 2.12
C PRO A 47 -2.06 -0.08 0.71
N LEU A 48 -2.73 0.82 0.01
CA LEU A 48 -2.30 1.38 -1.26
C LEU A 48 -2.16 2.90 -1.09
N SER A 49 -1.09 3.47 -1.62
CA SER A 49 -1.03 4.92 -1.78
C SER A 49 -1.88 5.29 -2.99
N LEU A 50 -3.10 5.76 -2.75
CA LEU A 50 -4.05 6.14 -3.81
C LEU A 50 -3.83 7.59 -4.31
N SER A 51 -2.72 8.23 -3.94
CA SER A 51 -2.41 9.58 -4.39
C SER A 51 -1.79 9.57 -5.78
N ARG A 52 -2.32 10.41 -6.68
CA ARG A 52 -1.64 10.82 -7.92
C ARG A 52 -0.81 12.09 -7.72
N GLN A 53 -0.87 12.69 -6.53
CA GLN A 53 -0.22 13.95 -6.20
C GLN A 53 0.68 13.79 -4.97
N PRO A 54 1.89 14.36 -4.96
CA PRO A 54 2.61 14.61 -3.73
C PRO A 54 1.73 15.46 -2.81
N ILE A 55 1.84 15.25 -1.50
CA ILE A 55 1.17 16.11 -0.50
C ILE A 55 1.51 17.57 -0.85
N PRO A 56 0.53 18.47 -1.01
CA PRO A 56 0.79 19.88 -1.29
C PRO A 56 1.77 20.44 -0.26
N ALA A 57 2.76 21.23 -0.70
CA ALA A 57 3.81 21.76 0.17
C ALA A 57 3.22 22.49 1.40
N GLU A 58 2.13 23.24 1.20
CA GLU A 58 1.34 23.89 2.27
C GLU A 58 0.87 22.93 3.38
N THR A 59 0.56 21.68 3.04
CA THR A 59 0.13 20.66 4.02
C THR A 59 1.34 20.06 4.74
N LEU A 60 2.51 19.99 4.09
CA LEU A 60 3.76 19.57 4.73
C LEU A 60 4.26 20.66 5.69
N ASP A 61 4.24 21.92 5.25
CA ASP A 61 4.62 23.08 6.05
C ASP A 61 3.73 23.19 7.30
N ALA A 62 2.41 23.00 7.15
CA ALA A 62 1.50 22.99 8.29
C ALA A 62 1.78 21.86 9.30
N LEU A 63 2.23 20.68 8.84
CA LEU A 63 2.62 19.58 9.73
C LEU A 63 3.94 19.87 10.45
N ASP A 64 4.87 20.54 9.78
CA ASP A 64 6.16 20.95 10.35
C ASP A 64 5.99 22.06 11.40
N GLU A 65 5.13 23.06 11.15
CA GLU A 65 4.79 24.10 12.13
C GLU A 65 4.16 23.53 13.41
N VAL A 66 3.31 22.51 13.29
CA VAL A 66 2.72 21.83 14.45
C VAL A 66 3.79 21.08 15.24
N ARG A 67 4.77 20.46 14.55
CA ARG A 67 5.90 19.76 15.18
C ARG A 67 6.81 20.71 15.95
N GLU A 68 7.21 21.84 15.35
CA GLU A 68 8.04 22.85 16.02
C GLU A 68 7.35 23.46 17.24
N LYS A 69 6.05 23.74 17.13
CA LYS A 69 5.28 24.24 18.28
C LYS A 69 5.29 23.20 19.41
N ALA A 70 5.01 21.93 19.12
CA ALA A 70 5.02 20.88 20.13
C ALA A 70 6.38 20.70 20.83
N GLU A 71 7.48 21.02 20.15
CA GLU A 71 8.84 21.00 20.72
C GLU A 71 9.16 22.24 21.55
N THR A 72 8.61 23.41 21.19
CA THR A 72 8.79 24.67 21.91
C THR A 72 8.02 24.73 23.24
N TRP A 73 6.93 23.97 23.39
CA TRP A 73 6.14 23.88 24.62
C TRP A 73 6.62 22.81 25.62
N ARG A 74 7.77 22.18 25.37
CA ARG A 74 8.41 21.19 26.26
C ARG A 74 9.53 21.84 27.07
#